data_AF-A0A6J6HNR7-F1
#
_entry.id   AF-A0A6J6HNR7-F1
#
_cell.length_a   1.000
_cell.length_b   1.000
_cell.length_c   1.000
_cell.angle_alpha   90.00
_cell.angle_beta   90.00
_cell.angle_gamma   90.00
#
_symmetry.space_group_name_H-M   'P 1'
#
loop_
_entity.id
_entity.type
_entity.pdbx_description
1 polymer ?
#
loop_
_entity_poly.entity_id
_entity_poly.type
_entity_poly.pdbx_seq_one_letter_code
_entity_poly.pdbx_strand_id
1 'polypeptide(L)'
;MGPQDFAEDLNAWSGTALGMAHTLRQSAFFRPTNKSKKVEGLYYAGHHSIPGIGLPMCLIGAELVYKRLINDRSAGPLKNEIKPVGENGWKGLK
;
A
#
# COMPACT_ATOMS: atom_id res chain seq x y z
N MET A 1 -11.43 -18.86 -10.99
CA MET A 1 -11.16 -17.41 -10.99
C MET A 1 -10.40 -17.01 -12.25
N GLY A 2 -11.07 -16.30 -13.14
CA GLY A 2 -10.50 -15.65 -14.32
C GLY A 2 -10.49 -14.12 -14.19
N PRO A 3 -9.99 -13.39 -15.19
CA PRO A 3 -9.88 -11.92 -15.14
C PRO A 3 -11.20 -11.19 -14.89
N GLN A 4 -12.33 -11.71 -15.40
CA GLN A 4 -13.65 -11.13 -15.16
C GLN A 4 -14.02 -11.17 -13.67
N ASP A 5 -13.81 -12.33 -13.02
CA ASP A 5 -14.06 -12.51 -11.58
C ASP A 5 -13.24 -11.49 -10.76
N PHE A 6 -11.96 -11.27 -11.10
CA PHE A 6 -11.13 -10.26 -10.43
C PHE A 6 -11.67 -8.83 -10.60
N ALA A 7 -12.19 -8.50 -11.79
CA ALA A 7 -12.74 -7.18 -12.06
C ALA A 7 -14.04 -6.95 -11.29
N GLU A 8 -14.93 -7.94 -11.27
CA GLU A 8 -16.26 -7.85 -10.63
C GLU A 8 -16.20 -7.99 -9.10
N ASP A 9 -15.45 -8.97 -8.59
CA ASP A 9 -15.45 -9.29 -7.16
C ASP A 9 -14.51 -8.38 -6.35
N LEU A 10 -13.39 -7.96 -6.95
CA LEU A 10 -12.31 -7.26 -6.23
C LEU A 10 -12.05 -5.84 -6.75
N ASN A 11 -12.86 -5.35 -7.70
CA ASN A 11 -12.64 -4.07 -8.39
C ASN A 11 -11.23 -3.97 -9.01
N ALA A 12 -10.66 -5.10 -9.45
CA ALA A 12 -9.34 -5.12 -10.04
C ALA A 12 -9.39 -4.52 -11.45
N TRP A 13 -8.77 -3.36 -11.63
CA TRP A 13 -8.67 -2.71 -12.94
C TRP A 13 -8.14 -3.68 -14.00
N SER A 14 -8.85 -3.81 -15.12
CA SER A 14 -8.52 -4.74 -16.22
C SER A 14 -8.41 -6.21 -15.80
N GLY A 15 -9.02 -6.62 -14.67
CA GLY A 15 -9.04 -8.00 -14.21
C GLY A 15 -7.70 -8.54 -13.72
N THR A 16 -6.78 -7.66 -13.30
CA THR A 16 -5.43 -8.08 -12.90
C THR A 16 -5.40 -8.74 -11.52
N ALA A 17 -4.90 -9.98 -11.46
CA ALA A 17 -4.58 -10.64 -10.20
C ALA A 17 -3.25 -10.14 -9.59
N LEU A 18 -2.37 -9.59 -10.44
CA LEU A 18 -0.95 -9.38 -10.14
C LEU A 18 -0.56 -7.89 -10.08
N GLY A 19 -1.53 -6.99 -10.20
CA GLY A 19 -1.31 -5.55 -10.21
C GLY A 19 -0.60 -5.07 -11.48
N MET A 20 0.30 -4.09 -11.33
CA MET A 20 1.04 -3.51 -12.45
C MET A 20 2.07 -4.48 -13.04
N ALA A 21 2.23 -4.43 -14.36
CA ALA A 21 3.21 -5.25 -15.08
C ALA A 21 4.66 -4.91 -14.69
N HIS A 22 5.56 -5.87 -14.90
CA HIS A 22 7.00 -5.74 -14.62
C HIS A 22 7.76 -5.02 -15.74
N THR A 23 7.22 -3.90 -16.23
CA THR A 23 7.94 -3.03 -17.17
C THR A 23 8.92 -2.14 -16.41
N LEU A 24 9.98 -1.67 -17.08
CA LEU A 24 10.99 -0.79 -16.46
C LEU A 24 10.36 0.44 -15.79
N ARG A 25 9.36 1.05 -16.44
CA ARG A 25 8.67 2.25 -15.94
C ARG A 25 7.63 1.97 -14.83
N GLN A 26 7.31 0.71 -14.55
CA GLN A 26 6.35 0.32 -13.50
C GLN A 26 7.02 -0.46 -12.35
N SER A 27 8.34 -0.57 -12.40
CA SER A 27 9.15 -1.35 -11.46
C SER A 27 9.99 -0.48 -10.54
N ALA A 28 10.44 -1.07 -9.43
CA ALA A 28 11.38 -0.47 -8.47
C ALA A 28 11.01 0.98 -8.10
N PHE A 29 11.90 1.93 -8.39
CA PHE A 29 11.77 3.34 -8.03
C PHE A 29 10.66 4.09 -8.79
N PHE A 30 10.17 3.54 -9.91
CA PHE A 30 9.11 4.16 -10.71
C PHE A 30 7.70 3.70 -10.31
N ARG A 31 7.60 2.73 -9.39
CA ARG A 31 6.33 2.29 -8.83
C ARG A 31 5.71 3.39 -7.95
N PRO A 32 4.38 3.62 -7.99
CA PRO A 32 3.72 4.60 -7.14
C PRO A 32 3.99 4.38 -5.65
N THR A 33 4.17 5.47 -4.90
CA THR A 33 4.37 5.45 -3.45
C THR A 33 3.07 5.23 -2.69
N ASN A 34 3.17 4.78 -1.44
CA ASN A 34 2.05 4.57 -0.50
C ASN A 34 1.36 5.87 -0.02
N LYS A 35 1.82 7.04 -0.46
CA LYS A 35 1.26 8.36 -0.14
C LYS A 35 1.00 9.09 -1.45
N SER A 36 -0.17 9.72 -1.55
CA SER A 36 -0.49 10.59 -2.68
C SER A 36 0.40 11.83 -2.68
N LYS A 37 0.86 12.21 -3.88
CA LYS A 37 1.57 13.48 -4.10
C LYS A 37 0.60 14.64 -4.37
N LYS A 38 -0.68 14.34 -4.60
CA LYS A 38 -1.70 15.30 -5.08
C LYS A 38 -2.78 15.59 -4.04
N VAL A 39 -3.06 14.64 -3.15
CA VAL A 39 -4.14 14.73 -2.17
C VAL A 39 -3.54 14.51 -0.79
N GLU A 40 -3.68 15.51 0.08
CA GLU A 40 -3.25 15.42 1.46
C GLU A 40 -4.08 14.38 2.22
N GLY A 41 -3.46 13.63 3.14
CA GLY A 41 -4.14 12.59 3.90
C GLY A 41 -4.50 11.32 3.11
N LEU A 42 -4.22 11.23 1.81
CA LEU A 42 -4.49 10.04 1.00
C LEU A 42 -3.29 9.09 0.94
N TYR A 43 -3.53 7.85 1.36
CA TYR A 43 -2.55 6.77 1.38
C TYR A 43 -3.05 5.55 0.61
N TYR A 44 -2.13 4.72 0.16
CA TYR A 44 -2.41 3.52 -0.62
C TYR A 44 -1.72 2.30 0.01
N ALA A 45 -2.45 1.20 0.10
CA ALA A 45 -1.95 -0.10 0.49
C ALA A 45 -2.39 -1.15 -0.54
N GLY A 46 -1.63 -2.26 -0.63
CA GLY A 46 -1.88 -3.33 -1.58
C GLY A 46 -0.86 -3.39 -2.72
N HIS A 47 -1.18 -4.19 -3.73
CA HIS A 47 -0.24 -4.64 -4.77
C HIS A 47 0.11 -3.62 -5.89
N HIS A 48 -0.54 -2.45 -5.94
CA HIS A 48 -0.33 -1.42 -6.97
C HIS A 48 0.66 -0.32 -6.55
N SER A 49 1.00 -0.24 -5.26
CA SER A 49 2.01 0.68 -4.75
C SER A 49 3.29 -0.08 -4.36
N ILE A 50 4.34 0.66 -4.04
CA ILE A 50 5.48 0.14 -3.30
C ILE A 50 4.90 -0.52 -2.02
N PRO A 51 5.36 -1.72 -1.63
CA PRO A 51 6.58 -2.38 -2.09
C PRO A 51 6.40 -3.34 -3.26
N GLY A 52 5.19 -3.82 -3.60
CA GLY A 52 5.08 -4.82 -4.65
C GLY A 52 3.79 -5.62 -4.67
N ILE A 53 3.76 -6.58 -5.58
CA ILE A 53 2.72 -7.60 -5.71
C ILE A 53 2.92 -8.72 -4.68
N GLY A 54 1.82 -9.35 -4.26
CA GLY A 54 1.84 -10.57 -3.46
C GLY A 54 1.45 -10.31 -2.00
N LEU A 55 0.96 -11.36 -1.32
CA LEU A 55 0.44 -11.25 0.04
C LEU A 55 1.43 -10.58 1.01
N PRO A 56 2.72 -11.00 1.08
CA PRO A 56 3.68 -10.34 1.97
C PRO A 56 3.83 -8.85 1.66
N MET A 57 3.83 -8.48 0.37
CA MET A 57 4.03 -7.11 -0.07
C MET A 57 2.83 -6.22 0.24
N CYS A 58 1.61 -6.76 0.12
CA CYS A 58 0.39 -6.07 0.55
C CYS A 58 0.40 -5.78 2.05
N LEU A 59 0.83 -6.74 2.87
CA LEU A 59 0.93 -6.58 4.33
C LEU A 59 2.00 -5.57 4.73
N ILE A 60 3.19 -5.65 4.12
CA ILE A 60 4.24 -4.63 4.32
C ILE A 60 3.75 -3.25 3.87
N GLY A 61 3.02 -3.17 2.76
CA GLY A 61 2.42 -1.92 2.29
C GLY A 61 1.46 -1.30 3.30
N ALA A 62 0.60 -2.12 3.92
CA ALA A 62 -0.30 -1.67 5.00
C ALA A 62 0.48 -1.22 6.24
N GLU A 63 1.53 -1.95 6.61
CA GLU A 63 2.40 -1.61 7.72
C GLU A 63 3.11 -0.25 7.49
N LEU A 64 3.63 0.00 6.28
CA LEU A 64 4.25 1.27 5.92
C LEU A 64 3.26 2.43 6.01
N VAL A 65 2.00 2.23 5.61
CA VAL A 65 0.94 3.23 5.81
C VAL A 65 0.72 3.49 7.29
N TYR A 66 0.59 2.44 8.11
CA TYR A 66 0.43 2.59 9.56
C TYR A 66 1.59 3.36 10.20
N LYS A 67 2.85 2.99 9.89
CA LYS A 67 4.05 3.69 10.39
C LYS A 67 4.03 5.17 10.01
N ARG A 68 3.62 5.52 8.79
CA ARG A 68 3.44 6.92 8.38
C ARG A 68 2.43 7.64 9.24
N LEU A 69 1.29 7.02 9.47
CA LEU A 69 0.19 7.63 10.21
C LEU A 69 0.55 7.92 11.68
N ILE A 70 1.38 7.09 12.31
CA ILE A 70 1.89 7.32 13.68
C ILE A 70 3.24 8.07 13.73
N ASN A 71 3.77 8.51 12.58
CA ASN A 71 5.09 9.13 12.42
C ASN A 71 6.27 8.26 12.93
N ASP A 72 6.16 6.94 12.78
CA ASP A 72 7.28 6.01 12.98
C ASP A 72 8.15 5.98 11.71
N ARG A 73 9.43 6.36 11.86
CA ARG A 73 10.43 6.42 10.78
C ARG A 73 11.49 5.34 10.89
N SER A 74 11.32 4.37 11.79
CA SER A 74 12.26 3.27 11.97
C SER A 74 12.36 2.40 10.71
N ALA A 75 13.55 1.90 10.44
CA ALA A 75 13.76 0.88 9.41
C ALA A 75 13.30 -0.50 9.92
N GLY A 76 12.86 -1.35 9.00
CA GLY A 76 12.40 -2.71 9.31
C GLY A 76 10.96 -2.80 9.83
N PRO A 77 10.52 -4.02 10.18
CA PRO A 77 9.15 -4.28 10.62
C PRO A 77 8.84 -3.65 11.99
N LEU A 78 7.57 -3.44 12.26
CA LEU A 78 7.06 -3.09 13.58
C LEU A 78 7.47 -4.17 14.59
N LYS A 79 7.94 -3.72 15.76
CA LYS A 79 8.35 -4.64 16.84
C LYS A 79 7.18 -5.28 17.57
N ASN A 80 6.03 -4.61 17.54
CA ASN A 80 4.83 -5.00 18.25
C ASN A 80 3.66 -5.07 17.27
N GLU A 81 2.62 -5.82 17.65
CA GLU A 81 1.38 -5.88 16.88
C GLU A 81 0.76 -4.48 16.68
N ILE A 82 0.10 -4.32 15.53
CA ILE A 82 -0.62 -3.11 15.17
C ILE A 82 -1.78 -2.92 16.16
N LYS A 83 -1.87 -1.72 16.74
CA LYS A 83 -2.99 -1.35 17.62
C LYS A 83 -3.83 -0.27 16.93
N PRO A 84 -5.15 -0.25 17.16
CA PRO A 84 -5.98 0.85 16.70
C PRO A 84 -5.44 2.19 17.18
N VAL A 85 -5.35 3.16 16.28
CA VAL A 85 -4.93 4.52 16.60
C VAL A 85 -6.17 5.31 16.98
N GLY A 86 -6.18 5.91 18.17
CA GLY A 86 -7.28 6.77 18.60
C GLY A 86 -7.39 8.04 17.74
N GLU A 87 -8.50 8.77 17.86
CA GLU A 87 -8.82 9.95 17.01
C GLU A 87 -7.70 11.00 16.93
N ASN A 88 -6.92 11.18 18.00
CA ASN A 88 -5.77 12.11 18.07
C ASN A 88 -4.39 11.44 17.93
N GLY A 89 -4.35 10.13 17.61
CA GLY A 89 -3.11 9.36 17.53
C GLY A 89 -2.41 9.47 16.16
N TRP A 90 -3.05 10.06 15.17
CA TRP A 90 -2.55 10.20 13.80
C TRP A 90 -1.54 11.34 13.65
N LYS A 91 -0.35 11.16 14.23
CA LYS A 91 0.70 12.19 14.31
C LYS A 91 1.37 12.53 12.97
N GLY A 92 1.29 11.65 11.98
CA GLY A 92 1.92 11.82 10.68
C GLY A 92 1.03 12.38 9.58
N LEU A 93 -0.23 12.70 9.91
CA LEU A 93 -1.12 13.50 9.08
C LEU A 93 -0.73 14.97 9.26
N LYS A 94 0.32 15.38 8.54
CA LYS A 94 0.74 16.76 8.33
C LYS A 94 1.04 16.98 6.85
#